data_AF-A0A226N9S5-F1
#
_entry.id   AF-A0A226N9S5-F1
#
_cell.length_a   1.000
_cell.length_b   1.000
_cell.length_c   1.000
_cell.angle_alpha   90.00
_cell.angle_beta   90.00
_cell.angle_gamma   90.00
#
_symmetry.space_group_name_H-M   'P 1'
#
loop_
_entity.id
_entity.type
_entity.pdbx_description
1 polymer ?
#
loop_
_entity_poly.entity_id
_entity_poly.type
_entity_poly.pdbx_seq_one_letter_code
_entity_poly.pdbx_strand_id
1 'polypeptide(L)'
;MKRLLGLAVAVLALAAAAQSPLQRRVVRDVLEYFHGRSNVQFLFREQSVEGAVERVDSSGTFIQLRLNLAPTACRKQTQRKQNCRIVENRRKPTCLACYKFDNSDVPKVLDKYHNCGPSHHLAVKEIKHRDEAECRAVEDAGKASDALYLPGMFAFSKGLPA
;
A
#
# COMPACT_ATOMS: atom_id res chain seq x y z
N MET A 1 15.04 22.57 58.11
CA MET A 1 15.36 23.18 56.80
C MET A 1 14.69 22.36 55.71
N LYS A 2 13.80 22.99 54.93
CA LYS A 2 13.04 22.45 53.79
C LYS A 2 13.96 22.12 52.61
N ARG A 3 13.81 20.97 51.94
CA ARG A 3 14.07 20.73 50.49
C ARG A 3 13.19 19.54 50.03
N LEU A 4 11.99 19.81 49.55
CA LEU A 4 11.59 20.02 48.14
C LEU A 4 11.61 18.74 47.29
N LEU A 5 10.39 18.40 46.83
CA LEU A 5 10.00 17.31 45.95
C LEU A 5 10.82 17.25 44.66
N GLY A 6 11.04 16.04 44.17
CA GLY A 6 11.36 15.77 42.77
C GLY A 6 10.49 14.64 42.24
N LEU A 7 9.22 14.94 41.92
CA LEU A 7 8.39 14.03 41.12
C LEU A 7 8.83 14.19 39.65
N ALA A 8 9.67 13.27 39.17
CA ALA A 8 10.01 13.20 37.76
C ALA A 8 8.82 12.60 37.00
N VAL A 9 7.96 13.47 36.45
CA VAL A 9 6.93 13.06 35.50
C VAL A 9 7.60 12.87 34.15
N ALA A 10 7.95 11.62 33.82
CA ALA A 10 8.35 11.26 32.47
C ALA A 10 7.10 11.22 31.59
N VAL A 11 6.85 12.31 30.84
CA VAL A 11 5.85 12.32 29.78
C VAL A 11 6.43 11.56 28.59
N LEU A 12 6.15 10.26 28.51
CA LEU A 12 6.33 9.50 27.27
C LEU A 12 5.26 9.97 26.29
N ALA A 13 5.62 10.84 25.36
CA ALA A 13 4.79 11.18 24.22
C ALA A 13 4.63 9.91 23.35
N LEU A 14 3.46 9.28 23.42
CA LEU A 14 3.06 8.30 22.41
C LEU A 14 2.90 9.04 21.08
N ALA A 15 3.94 9.05 20.27
CA ALA A 15 3.81 9.41 18.86
C ALA A 15 2.94 8.33 18.21
N ALA A 16 1.64 8.62 18.03
CA ALA A 16 0.86 7.93 17.02
C ALA A 16 1.66 8.06 15.72
N ALA A 17 2.14 6.94 15.18
CA ALA A 17 2.97 6.92 13.97
C ALA A 17 2.18 7.57 12.83
N ALA A 18 2.41 8.86 12.62
CA ALA A 18 1.74 9.62 11.59
C ALA A 18 2.30 9.13 10.25
N GLN A 19 1.43 8.57 9.42
CA GLN A 19 1.77 8.13 8.07
C GLN A 19 2.47 9.26 7.31
N SER A 20 3.52 8.91 6.55
CA SER A 20 4.20 9.85 5.66
C SER A 20 3.24 10.36 4.57
N PRO A 21 3.51 11.52 3.95
CA PRO A 21 2.66 12.04 2.87
C PRO A 21 2.50 11.05 1.71
N LEU A 22 3.57 10.33 1.37
CA LEU A 22 3.54 9.31 0.33
C LEU A 22 2.76 8.06 0.78
N GLN A 23 2.88 7.63 2.04
CA GLN A 23 2.05 6.54 2.56
C GLN A 23 0.56 6.87 2.49
N ARG A 24 0.15 8.10 2.88
CA ARG A 24 -1.25 8.55 2.75
C ARG A 24 -1.73 8.55 1.30
N ARG A 25 -0.85 8.92 0.37
CA ARG A 25 -1.13 8.84 -1.07
C ARG A 25 -1.35 7.41 -1.51
N VAL A 26 -0.46 6.49 -1.13
CA VAL A 26 -0.61 5.05 -1.42
C VAL A 26 -1.92 4.52 -0.84
N VAL A 27 -2.26 4.84 0.41
CA VAL A 27 -3.52 4.42 1.04
C VAL A 27 -4.74 4.85 0.22
N ARG A 28 -4.78 6.11 -0.22
CA ARG A 28 -5.86 6.63 -1.05
C ARG A 28 -5.96 5.87 -2.38
N ASP A 29 -4.83 5.69 -3.06
CA ASP A 29 -4.79 5.03 -4.36
C ASP A 29 -5.20 3.54 -4.24
N VAL A 30 -4.82 2.85 -3.14
CA VAL A 30 -5.25 1.48 -2.84
C VAL A 30 -6.76 1.40 -2.62
N LEU A 31 -7.33 2.34 -1.85
CA LEU A 31 -8.78 2.40 -1.63
C LEU A 31 -9.54 2.62 -2.94
N GLU A 32 -9.03 3.52 -3.79
CA GLU A 32 -9.59 3.77 -5.12
C GLU A 32 -9.54 2.52 -6.00
N TYR A 33 -8.38 1.85 -6.07
CA TYR A 33 -8.22 0.58 -6.78
C TYR A 33 -9.18 -0.49 -6.25
N PHE A 34 -9.28 -0.66 -4.93
CA PHE A 34 -10.15 -1.65 -4.32
C PHE A 34 -11.63 -1.36 -4.61
N HIS A 35 -12.06 -0.10 -4.47
CA HIS A 35 -13.43 0.30 -4.81
C HIS A 35 -13.69 0.23 -6.30
N GLY A 36 -12.68 0.32 -7.17
CA GLY A 36 -12.84 0.17 -8.63
C GLY A 36 -13.33 -1.21 -9.08
N ARG A 37 -13.12 -2.26 -8.28
CA ARG A 37 -13.48 -3.64 -8.64
C ARG A 37 -15.00 -3.86 -8.71
N SER A 38 -15.45 -4.66 -9.67
CA SER A 38 -16.88 -4.93 -9.92
C SER A 38 -17.56 -5.74 -8.80
N ASN A 39 -16.80 -6.60 -8.12
CA ASN A 39 -17.28 -7.41 -7.01
C ASN A 39 -17.37 -6.64 -5.67
N VAL A 40 -16.92 -5.37 -5.63
CA VAL A 40 -16.98 -4.53 -4.42
C VAL A 40 -18.21 -3.64 -4.46
N GLN A 41 -19.22 -4.00 -3.66
CA GLN A 41 -20.51 -3.30 -3.59
C GLN A 41 -20.60 -2.26 -2.47
N PHE A 42 -19.74 -2.37 -1.46
CA PHE A 42 -19.71 -1.49 -0.29
C PHE A 42 -18.46 -0.62 -0.28
N LEU A 43 -18.54 0.51 0.41
CA LEU A 43 -17.37 1.32 0.71
C LEU A 43 -16.58 0.70 1.85
N PHE A 44 -15.27 0.85 1.77
CA PHE A 44 -14.31 0.40 2.77
C PHE A 44 -13.47 1.59 3.21
N ARG A 45 -13.00 1.54 4.45
CA ARG A 45 -12.06 2.51 5.02
C ARG A 45 -10.80 1.79 5.44
N GLU A 46 -9.70 2.55 5.49
CA GLU A 46 -8.49 2.10 6.17
C GLU A 46 -8.81 1.83 7.64
N GLN A 47 -8.49 0.62 8.11
CA GLN A 47 -8.56 0.26 9.52
C GLN A 47 -7.19 0.42 10.19
N SER A 48 -6.15 -0.11 9.56
CA SER A 48 -4.76 0.00 10.01
C SER A 48 -3.80 -0.20 8.85
N VAL A 49 -2.59 0.33 9.03
CA VAL A 49 -1.42 0.03 8.22
C VAL A 49 -0.45 -0.79 9.06
N GLU A 50 -0.04 -1.93 8.55
CA GLU A 50 0.91 -2.84 9.16
C GLU A 50 2.17 -2.96 8.31
N GLY A 51 3.32 -3.12 8.96
CA GLY A 51 4.59 -3.40 8.30
C GLY A 51 4.97 -2.39 7.23
N ALA A 52 4.71 -1.10 7.48
CA ALA A 52 5.08 -0.03 6.57
C ALA A 52 6.60 0.03 6.40
N VAL A 53 7.05 -0.10 5.17
CA VAL A 53 8.45 0.02 4.77
C VAL A 53 8.56 1.17 3.78
N GLU A 54 9.46 2.09 4.06
CA GLU A 54 9.79 3.22 3.19
C GLU A 54 11.31 3.25 3.02
N ARG A 55 11.77 3.16 1.77
CA ARG A 55 13.20 3.17 1.42
C ARG A 55 13.43 4.21 0.34
N VAL A 56 14.48 4.99 0.49
CA VAL A 56 14.86 6.02 -0.48
C VAL A 56 16.19 5.62 -1.10
N ASP A 57 16.27 5.68 -2.42
CA ASP A 57 17.50 5.46 -3.19
C ASP A 57 17.62 6.48 -4.33
N SER A 58 18.67 6.36 -5.15
CA SER A 58 18.93 7.26 -6.27
C SER A 58 17.86 7.22 -7.36
N SER A 59 17.14 6.09 -7.52
CA SER A 59 16.08 5.96 -8.51
C SER A 59 14.71 6.39 -7.99
N GLY A 60 14.56 6.60 -6.68
CA GLY A 60 13.29 7.03 -6.12
C GLY A 60 13.01 6.60 -4.68
N THR A 61 11.78 6.87 -4.24
CA THR A 61 11.26 6.37 -2.96
C THR A 61 10.39 5.13 -3.18
N PHE A 62 10.80 4.00 -2.60
CA PHE A 62 10.01 2.77 -2.54
C PHE A 62 9.17 2.72 -1.27
N ILE A 63 7.90 2.32 -1.40
CA ILE A 63 6.96 2.16 -0.30
C ILE A 63 6.25 0.82 -0.41
N GLN A 64 6.27 0.07 0.69
CA GLN A 64 5.48 -1.14 0.86
C GLN A 64 4.58 -1.02 2.09
N LEU A 65 3.29 -1.31 1.92
CA LEU A 65 2.29 -1.25 2.99
C LEU A 65 1.39 -2.49 2.97
N ARG A 66 1.03 -2.98 4.16
CA ARG A 66 -0.11 -3.90 4.34
C ARG A 66 -1.27 -3.12 4.94
N LEU A 67 -2.32 -2.91 4.15
CA LEU A 67 -3.52 -2.20 4.58
C LEU A 67 -4.60 -3.19 5.00
N ASN A 68 -5.07 -3.07 6.23
CA ASN A 68 -6.29 -3.74 6.65
C ASN A 68 -7.48 -2.83 6.39
N LEU A 69 -8.48 -3.35 5.69
CA LEU A 69 -9.67 -2.58 5.33
C LEU A 69 -10.86 -2.96 6.21
N ALA A 70 -11.57 -1.94 6.68
CA ALA A 70 -12.83 -2.09 7.40
C ALA A 70 -14.01 -1.84 6.46
N PRO A 71 -14.96 -2.79 6.34
CA PRO A 71 -16.19 -2.57 5.60
C PRO A 71 -17.06 -1.52 6.30
N THR A 72 -17.85 -0.80 5.52
CA THR A 72 -18.80 0.19 6.03
C THR A 72 -20.25 -0.15 5.66
N ALA A 73 -21.20 0.51 6.30
CA ALA A 73 -22.63 0.37 5.99
C ALA A 73 -23.01 1.02 4.64
N CYS A 74 -22.13 1.81 4.04
CA CYS A 74 -22.41 2.54 2.81
C CYS A 74 -22.19 1.66 1.58
N ARG A 75 -23.11 1.76 0.62
CA ARG A 75 -22.93 1.18 -0.71
C ARG A 75 -22.05 2.11 -1.56
N LYS A 76 -21.27 1.51 -2.47
CA LYS A 76 -20.41 2.24 -3.41
C LYS A 76 -21.19 3.24 -4.29
N GLN A 77 -22.44 2.90 -4.64
CA GLN A 77 -23.32 3.71 -5.48
C GLN A 77 -24.01 4.87 -4.74
N THR A 78 -23.94 4.93 -3.41
CA THR A 78 -24.64 5.97 -2.65
C THR A 78 -23.99 7.33 -2.90
N GLN A 79 -24.80 8.31 -3.34
CA GLN A 79 -24.35 9.65 -3.72
C GLN A 79 -23.77 10.46 -2.54
N ARG A 80 -24.24 10.19 -1.30
CA ARG A 80 -23.68 10.77 -0.06
C ARG A 80 -22.76 9.76 0.62
N LYS A 81 -21.45 9.99 0.52
CA LYS A 81 -20.39 9.20 1.19
C LYS A 81 -20.08 9.69 2.61
N GLN A 82 -20.91 10.56 3.18
CA GLN A 82 -20.72 11.13 4.52
C GLN A 82 -21.25 10.17 5.59
N ASN A 83 -20.60 10.13 6.75
CA ASN A 83 -21.02 9.34 7.93
C ASN A 83 -21.10 7.82 7.72
N CYS A 84 -20.25 7.25 6.85
CA CYS A 84 -20.15 5.80 6.67
C CYS A 84 -19.52 5.13 7.89
N ARG A 85 -20.38 4.58 8.75
CA ARG A 85 -19.97 3.82 9.95
C ARG A 85 -19.35 2.49 9.53
N ILE A 86 -18.28 2.12 10.23
CA ILE A 86 -17.65 0.81 10.09
C ILE A 86 -18.62 -0.25 10.62
N VAL A 87 -18.75 -1.35 9.87
CA VAL A 87 -19.55 -2.50 10.29
C VAL A 87 -18.59 -3.53 10.86
N GLU A 88 -18.72 -3.78 12.16
CA GLU A 88 -17.94 -4.80 12.85
C GLU A 88 -18.41 -6.21 12.44
N ASN A 89 -17.56 -7.21 12.70
CA ASN A 89 -17.86 -8.63 12.48
C ASN A 89 -18.06 -9.08 11.01
N ARG A 90 -17.60 -8.29 10.05
CA ARG A 90 -17.51 -8.67 8.63
C ARG A 90 -16.09 -9.08 8.27
N ARG A 91 -15.93 -9.84 7.18
CA ARG A 91 -14.63 -10.21 6.64
C ARG A 91 -13.83 -8.94 6.30
N LYS A 92 -12.63 -8.85 6.87
CA LYS A 92 -11.71 -7.72 6.68
C LYS A 92 -10.70 -8.12 5.60
N PRO A 93 -10.76 -7.54 4.39
CA PRO A 93 -9.75 -7.77 3.40
C PRO A 93 -8.46 -7.07 3.80
N THR A 94 -7.34 -7.67 3.42
CA THR A 94 -6.01 -7.08 3.56
C THR A 94 -5.47 -6.84 2.16
N CYS A 95 -4.84 -5.70 1.97
CA CYS A 95 -4.19 -5.32 0.73
C CYS A 95 -2.69 -5.19 0.95
N LEU A 96 -1.90 -5.88 0.14
CA LEU A 96 -0.50 -5.52 -0.07
C LEU A 96 -0.43 -4.45 -1.16
N ALA A 97 0.32 -3.39 -0.91
CA ALA A 97 0.61 -2.34 -1.87
C ALA A 97 2.11 -2.06 -1.89
N CYS A 98 2.68 -2.02 -3.09
CA CYS A 98 4.08 -1.70 -3.32
C CYS A 98 4.16 -0.62 -4.40
N TYR A 99 4.90 0.45 -4.14
CA TYR A 99 4.98 1.62 -4.99
C TYR A 99 6.43 2.06 -5.10
N LYS A 100 6.83 2.48 -6.30
CA LYS A 100 8.05 3.24 -6.53
C LYS A 100 7.68 4.61 -7.04
N PHE A 101 8.14 5.64 -6.36
CA PHE A 101 8.01 7.03 -6.76
C PHE A 101 9.33 7.56 -7.29
N ASP A 102 9.30 8.44 -8.29
CA ASP A 102 10.49 9.17 -8.74
C ASP A 102 10.95 10.22 -7.71
N ASN A 103 12.11 10.84 -7.97
CA ASN A 103 12.71 11.88 -7.12
C ASN A 103 12.31 13.30 -7.54
N SER A 104 11.18 13.47 -8.25
CA SER A 104 10.72 14.81 -8.66
C SER A 104 10.05 15.57 -7.50
N ASP A 105 9.95 16.90 -7.62
CA ASP A 105 9.31 17.76 -6.61
C ASP A 105 7.86 17.35 -6.31
N VAL A 106 7.17 16.78 -7.31
CA VAL A 106 5.85 16.16 -7.17
C VAL A 106 5.97 14.69 -7.56
N PRO A 107 6.33 13.80 -6.60
CA PRO A 107 6.77 12.45 -6.91
C PRO A 107 5.75 11.69 -7.77
N LYS A 108 6.16 11.20 -8.93
CA LYS A 108 5.31 10.42 -9.85
C LYS A 108 5.53 8.94 -9.60
N VAL A 109 4.51 8.13 -9.83
CA VAL A 109 4.61 6.69 -9.68
C VAL A 109 5.36 6.13 -10.90
N LEU A 110 6.52 5.54 -10.67
CA LEU A 110 7.31 4.81 -11.68
C LEU A 110 6.69 3.44 -11.94
N ASP A 111 6.40 2.70 -10.87
CA ASP A 111 5.70 1.42 -10.94
C ASP A 111 4.91 1.15 -9.65
N LYS A 112 3.92 0.25 -9.72
CA LYS A 112 3.08 -0.12 -8.60
C LYS A 112 2.50 -1.53 -8.71
N TYR A 113 2.40 -2.19 -7.57
CA TYR A 113 1.75 -3.50 -7.42
C TYR A 113 0.70 -3.48 -6.31
N HIS A 114 -0.42 -4.17 -6.54
CA HIS A 114 -1.53 -4.29 -5.60
C HIS A 114 -2.04 -5.72 -5.56
N ASN A 115 -2.10 -6.29 -4.36
CA ASN A 115 -2.84 -7.52 -4.13
C ASN A 115 -3.79 -7.34 -2.95
N CYS A 116 -5.04 -7.03 -3.27
CA CYS A 116 -6.13 -7.00 -2.30
C CYS A 116 -6.89 -8.31 -2.34
N GLY A 117 -6.87 -9.04 -1.23
CA GLY A 117 -7.52 -10.32 -1.13
C GLY A 117 -8.22 -10.49 0.21
N PRO A 118 -9.18 -11.41 0.28
CA PRO A 118 -9.56 -11.92 1.57
C PRO A 118 -8.35 -12.65 2.18
N SER A 119 -8.08 -12.47 3.48
CA SER A 119 -7.06 -13.29 4.16
C SER A 119 -7.48 -14.77 4.04
N HIS A 120 -6.82 -15.53 3.17
CA HIS A 120 -7.08 -16.93 2.91
C HIS A 120 -5.83 -17.71 3.31
N HIS A 121 -5.94 -18.45 4.42
CA HIS A 121 -4.82 -19.20 5.00
C HIS A 121 -4.29 -20.33 4.10
N LEU A 122 -5.08 -20.81 3.13
CA LEU A 122 -4.78 -22.02 2.37
C LEU A 122 -3.75 -21.84 1.24
N ALA A 123 -3.52 -20.61 0.76
CA ALA A 123 -2.55 -20.31 -0.30
C ALA A 123 -1.51 -19.25 0.10
N VAL A 124 -1.33 -19.02 1.41
CA VAL A 124 -0.54 -17.90 1.94
C VAL A 124 0.91 -17.93 1.47
N LYS A 125 1.54 -19.11 1.39
CA LYS A 125 2.96 -19.20 1.03
C LYS A 125 3.21 -18.81 -0.43
N GLU A 126 2.47 -19.39 -1.37
CA GLU A 126 2.63 -19.11 -2.80
C GLU A 126 2.27 -17.66 -3.15
N ILE A 127 1.15 -17.17 -2.59
CA ILE A 127 0.74 -15.78 -2.77
C ILE A 127 1.82 -14.85 -2.19
N LYS A 128 2.35 -15.14 -1.00
CA LYS A 128 3.41 -14.34 -0.38
C LYS A 128 4.68 -14.32 -1.23
N HIS A 129 5.12 -15.46 -1.76
CA HIS A 129 6.31 -15.49 -2.61
C HIS A 129 6.12 -14.69 -3.90
N ARG A 130 4.95 -14.81 -4.53
CA ARG A 130 4.61 -14.01 -5.71
C ARG A 130 4.56 -12.52 -5.37
N ASP A 131 3.84 -12.15 -4.31
CA ASP A 131 3.74 -10.80 -3.79
C ASP A 131 5.13 -10.18 -3.54
N GLU A 132 6.03 -10.94 -2.92
CA GLU A 132 7.41 -10.52 -2.66
C GLU A 132 8.20 -10.30 -3.95
N ALA A 133 8.05 -11.16 -4.95
CA ALA A 133 8.73 -11.01 -6.24
C ALA A 133 8.21 -9.77 -7.00
N GLU A 134 6.89 -9.57 -7.04
CA GLU A 134 6.26 -8.41 -7.69
C GLU A 134 6.67 -7.10 -7.00
N CYS A 135 6.68 -7.08 -5.66
CA CYS A 135 7.14 -5.91 -4.90
C CYS A 135 8.63 -5.60 -5.12
N ARG A 136 9.48 -6.62 -5.26
CA ARG A 136 10.89 -6.42 -5.63
C ARG A 136 11.04 -5.83 -7.02
N ALA A 137 10.28 -6.30 -8.00
CA ALA A 137 10.27 -5.74 -9.34
C ALA A 137 9.89 -4.24 -9.33
N VAL A 138 8.89 -3.87 -8.52
CA VAL A 138 8.53 -2.45 -8.30
C VAL A 138 9.66 -1.68 -7.63
N GLU A 139 10.31 -2.24 -6.60
CA GLU A 139 11.44 -1.60 -5.91
C GLU A 139 12.61 -1.29 -6.86
N ASP A 140 12.83 -2.16 -7.84
CA ASP A 140 13.88 -2.01 -8.86
C ASP A 140 13.48 -1.11 -10.04
N ALA A 141 12.23 -0.64 -10.10
CA ALA A 141 11.81 0.33 -11.10
C ALA A 141 12.67 1.59 -11.04
N GLY A 142 13.09 2.07 -12.21
CA GLY A 142 14.02 3.21 -12.34
C GLY A 142 15.49 2.89 -12.05
N LYS A 143 15.84 1.70 -11.53
CA LYS A 143 17.25 1.26 -11.45
C LYS A 143 17.75 0.69 -12.78
N ALA A 144 16.82 0.20 -13.60
CA ALA A 144 17.11 -0.39 -14.91
C ALA A 144 17.65 0.62 -15.96
N SER A 145 17.62 1.93 -15.71
CA SER A 145 18.27 2.89 -16.61
C SER A 145 19.79 2.82 -16.56
N ASP A 146 20.37 2.33 -15.45
CA ASP A 146 21.82 2.07 -15.35
C ASP A 146 22.21 0.67 -15.86
N ALA A 147 21.24 -0.23 -16.02
CA ALA A 147 21.45 -1.49 -16.71
C ALA A 147 21.28 -1.26 -18.21
N LEU A 148 22.39 -0.90 -18.88
CA LEU A 148 22.62 -0.97 -20.32
C LEU A 148 21.43 -1.56 -21.08
N TYR A 149 20.58 -0.70 -21.63
CA TYR A 149 19.52 -1.08 -22.55
C TYR A 149 20.15 -1.92 -23.67
N LEU A 150 19.99 -3.24 -23.60
CA LEU A 150 20.36 -4.16 -24.67
C LEU A 150 19.15 -4.21 -25.61
N PRO A 151 19.20 -3.54 -26.78
CA PRO A 151 18.12 -3.59 -27.73
C PRO A 151 18.00 -5.04 -28.23
N GLY A 152 16.90 -5.74 -27.88
CA GLY A 152 16.67 -7.10 -28.38
C GLY A 152 15.90 -8.06 -27.47
N MET A 153 15.68 -7.80 -26.18
CA MET A 153 15.03 -8.77 -25.29
C MET A 153 13.53 -9.03 -25.56
N PHE A 154 12.89 -8.23 -26.42
CA PHE A 154 11.51 -8.44 -26.86
C PHE A 154 11.39 -8.61 -28.39
N ALA A 155 12.48 -9.03 -29.04
CA ALA A 155 12.48 -9.35 -30.45
C ALA A 155 11.96 -10.79 -30.66
N PHE A 156 10.69 -10.88 -31.05
CA PHE A 156 9.98 -12.06 -31.61
C PHE A 156 9.54 -13.13 -30.57
N SER A 157 8.31 -13.66 -30.60
CA SER A 157 7.45 -13.95 -31.76
C SER A 157 5.95 -13.72 -31.48
N LYS A 158 5.32 -12.81 -32.23
CA LYS A 158 3.90 -12.90 -32.60
C LYS A 158 3.79 -13.52 -34.00
N GLY A 159 2.82 -14.44 -34.17
CA GLY A 159 2.28 -14.95 -35.43
C GLY A 159 2.09 -16.48 -35.39
N LEU A 160 0.95 -17.07 -34.97
CA LEU A 160 -0.41 -17.19 -35.59
C LEU A 160 -0.39 -17.92 -36.96
N PRO A 161 -1.49 -18.50 -37.49
CA PRO A 161 -2.73 -19.12 -36.96
C PRO A 161 -2.90 -20.59 -37.50
N ALA A 162 -3.78 -21.49 -37.02
CA ALA A 162 -5.22 -21.65 -37.26
C ALA A 162 -5.73 -22.83 -36.40
#